data_AF-A0A656QDH9-F1
#
_entry.id   AF-A0A656QDH9-F1
#
_cell.length_a   1.000
_cell.length_b   1.000
_cell.length_c   1.000
_cell.angle_alpha   90.00
_cell.angle_beta   90.00
_cell.angle_gamma   90.00
#
_symmetry.space_group_name_H-M   'P 1'
#
loop_
_entity.id
_entity.type
_entity.pdbx_description
1 polymer ?
#
loop_
_entity_poly.entity_id
_entity_poly.type
_entity_poly.pdbx_seq_one_letter_code
_entity_poly.pdbx_strand_id
1 'polypeptide(L)' 'MPNHDTTLGGGATHAWLQIYLPGAGWVDFDPTNSIVGNRHLICVAVAWNSDQALPLWGTWHGAMHSFRSLDVDVSVTEDN' A
#
# COMPACT_ATOMS: atom_id res chain seq x y z
N MET A 1 9.09 -8.06 -27.34
CA MET A 1 8.60 -8.18 -25.95
C MET A 1 8.88 -6.86 -25.27
N PRO A 2 7.87 -6.12 -24.77
CA PRO A 2 8.15 -4.84 -24.12
C PRO A 2 8.77 -5.08 -22.75
N ASN A 3 9.74 -4.21 -22.47
CA ASN A 3 10.54 -4.13 -21.25
C ASN A 3 9.63 -3.79 -20.07
N HIS A 4 9.57 -4.66 -19.05
CA HIS A 4 8.85 -4.38 -17.82
C HIS A 4 9.69 -3.37 -17.04
N ASP A 5 9.27 -2.10 -17.05
CA ASP A 5 9.76 -1.12 -16.08
C ASP A 5 9.58 -1.76 -14.71
N THR A 6 10.69 -1.93 -14.00
CA THR A 6 10.73 -2.69 -12.76
C THR A 6 10.06 -1.84 -11.69
N THR A 7 8.75 -2.00 -11.52
CA THR A 7 8.02 -1.42 -10.39
C THR A 7 8.47 -2.14 -9.11
N LEU A 8 9.45 -1.54 -8.42
CA LEU A 8 9.80 -1.94 -7.06
C LEU A 8 8.55 -1.83 -6.18
N GLY A 9 8.00 -2.97 -5.76
CA GLY A 9 6.81 -3.02 -4.89
C GLY A 9 5.49 -3.36 -5.56
N GLY A 10 5.45 -3.65 -6.88
CA GLY A 10 4.20 -3.97 -7.61
C GLY A 10 3.41 -5.21 -7.15
N GLY A 11 3.91 -5.99 -6.18
CA GLY A 11 3.23 -7.14 -5.58
C GLY A 11 3.04 -7.06 -4.07
N ALA A 12 3.38 -5.93 -3.43
CA ALA A 12 3.20 -5.72 -2.00
C ALA A 12 2.32 -4.49 -1.76
N THR A 13 1.62 -4.45 -0.63
CA THR A 13 0.93 -3.22 -0.20
C THR A 13 1.94 -2.09 -0.07
N HIS A 14 1.70 -0.98 -0.77
CA HIS A 14 2.56 0.20 -0.75
C HIS A 14 1.97 1.32 0.10
N ALA A 15 2.82 2.19 0.65
CA ALA A 15 2.41 3.33 1.46
C ALA A 15 3.13 4.61 0.99
N TRP A 16 2.38 5.72 0.98
CA TRP A 16 2.86 7.05 0.64
C TRP A 16 2.21 8.09 1.57
N LEU A 17 2.56 9.37 1.41
CA LEU A 17 2.05 10.46 2.25
C LEU A 17 1.28 11.49 1.42
N GLN A 18 0.36 12.19 2.07
CA GLN A 18 -0.39 13.31 1.49
C GLN A 18 -0.07 14.62 2.21
N ILE A 19 0.12 15.68 1.42
CA ILE A 19 0.38 17.03 1.92
C ILE A 19 -0.75 17.94 1.45
N TYR A 20 -1.38 18.66 2.39
CA TYR A 20 -2.34 19.70 2.03
C TYR A 20 -1.62 20.99 1.66
N LEU A 21 -1.84 21.45 0.44
CA LEU A 21 -1.33 22.72 -0.05
C LEU A 21 -2.51 23.69 -0.24
N PRO A 22 -2.47 24.89 0.36
CA PRO A 22 -3.50 25.90 0.12
C PRO A 22 -3.71 26.17 -1.37
N GLY A 23 -4.97 26.11 -1.82
CA GLY A 23 -5.37 26.27 -3.22
C GLY A 23 -5.29 24.99 -4.06
N ALA A 24 -4.20 24.22 -3.96
CA ALA A 24 -4.01 22.98 -4.73
C ALA A 24 -4.70 21.75 -4.10
N GLY A 25 -5.03 21.80 -2.81
CA GLY A 25 -5.68 20.70 -2.09
C GLY A 25 -4.67 19.64 -1.63
N TRP A 26 -5.15 18.40 -1.48
CA TRP A 26 -4.32 17.26 -1.09
C TRP A 26 -3.48 16.77 -2.26
N VAL A 27 -2.17 16.65 -2.05
CA VAL A 27 -1.21 16.18 -3.04
C VAL A 27 -0.50 14.93 -2.52
N ASP A 28 -0.54 13.85 -3.30
CA ASP A 28 0.18 12.62 -3.01
C ASP A 28 1.68 12.78 -3.25
N PHE A 29 2.49 12.22 -2.36
CA PHE A 29 3.94 12.22 -2.45
C PHE A 29 4.49 10.87 -2.04
N ASP A 30 5.30 10.25 -2.91
CA ASP A 30 5.97 8.99 -2.64
C ASP A 30 7.50 9.21 -2.59
N PRO A 31 8.09 9.34 -1.39
CA PRO A 31 9.53 9.53 -1.24
C PRO A 31 10.33 8.27 -1.63
N THR A 32 9.70 7.09 -1.61
CA THR A 32 10.36 5.81 -1.95
C THR A 32 10.72 5.77 -3.44
N ASN A 33 9.80 6.26 -4.27
CA ASN A 33 9.96 6.27 -5.72
C ASN A 33 10.31 7.66 -6.29
N SER A 34 10.45 8.68 -5.43
CA SER A 34 10.66 10.07 -5.83
C SER A 34 9.58 10.59 -6.79
N ILE A 35 8.32 10.21 -6.54
CA ILE A 35 7.17 10.56 -7.38
C ILE A 35 6.28 11.56 -6.64
N VAL A 36 5.82 12.58 -7.36
CA VAL A 36 4.68 13.42 -6.96
C VAL A 36 3.44 12.86 -7.66
N GLY A 37 2.43 12.52 -6.89
CA GLY A 37 1.24 11.81 -7.34
C GLY A 37 1.23 10.33 -6.97
N ASN A 38 0.14 9.67 -7.31
CA ASN A 38 -0.12 8.25 -7.01
C ASN A 38 -0.27 7.43 -8.31
N ARG A 39 0.38 7.85 -9.40
CA ARG A 39 0.14 7.25 -10.73
C ARG A 39 0.49 5.75 -10.68
N HIS A 40 -0.51 4.92 -11.00
CA HIS A 40 -0.49 3.45 -10.87
C HIS A 40 -0.68 2.88 -9.45
N LEU A 41 -1.15 3.67 -8.50
CA LEU A 41 -1.54 3.23 -7.15
C LEU A 41 -3.04 3.43 -6.94
N ILE A 42 -3.67 2.49 -6.25
CA ILE A 42 -5.06 2.60 -5.81
C ILE A 42 -5.05 2.89 -4.31
N CYS A 43 -5.62 4.03 -3.91
CA CYS A 43 -5.78 4.36 -2.50
C CYS A 43 -6.87 3.48 -1.87
N VAL A 44 -6.48 2.58 -0.96
CA VAL A 44 -7.41 1.71 -0.23
C VAL A 44 -7.71 2.18 1.19
N ALA A 45 -6.84 3.00 1.78
CA ALA A 45 -7.02 3.59 3.11
C ALA A 45 -6.24 4.91 3.24
N VAL A 46 -6.75 5.83 4.07
CA VAL A 46 -6.06 7.06 4.46
C VAL A 46 -6.14 7.18 5.98
N ALA A 47 -5.01 7.42 6.64
CA ALA A 47 -4.94 7.55 8.08
C ALA A 47 -3.87 8.56 8.52
N TRP A 48 -3.98 9.03 9.75
CA TRP A 48 -3.01 9.96 10.35
C TRP A 48 -1.74 9.25 10.82
N ASN A 49 -1.86 8.00 11.25
CA ASN A 49 -0.75 7.17 11.68
C ASN A 49 -0.79 5.83 10.94
N SER A 50 0.37 5.21 10.77
CA SER A 50 0.51 3.93 10.05
C SER A 50 -0.30 2.81 10.69
N ASP A 51 -0.42 2.82 12.01
CA ASP A 51 -1.09 1.77 12.78
C ASP A 51 -2.61 1.71 12.51
N GLN A 52 -3.19 2.82 12.06
CA GLN A 52 -4.60 2.90 11.63
C GLN A 52 -4.84 2.40 10.19
N ALA A 53 -3.79 2.13 9.42
CA ALA A 53 -3.87 1.67 8.02
C ALA A 53 -3.30 0.26 7.82
N LEU A 54 -3.17 -0.53 8.90
CA LEU A 54 -2.74 -1.92 8.82
C LEU A 54 -3.77 -2.76 8.04
N PRO A 55 -3.38 -3.45 6.96
CA PRO A 55 -4.30 -4.30 6.19
C PRO A 55 -4.94 -5.43 7.02
N LEU A 56 -4.20 -5.94 8.00
CA LEU A 56 -4.63 -6.93 8.99
C LEU A 56 -3.90 -6.66 10.31
N TRP A 57 -4.62 -6.58 11.42
CA TRP A 57 -4.03 -6.46 12.76
C TRP A 57 -4.79 -7.29 13.79
N GLY A 58 -4.09 -7.76 14.80
CA GLY A 58 -4.67 -8.56 15.88
C GLY A 58 -3.60 -9.25 16.72
N THR A 59 -4.03 -9.93 17.78
CA THR A 59 -3.17 -10.78 18.60
C THR A 59 -3.59 -12.23 18.45
N TRP A 60 -2.61 -13.14 18.52
CA TRP A 60 -2.85 -14.57 18.54
C TRP A 60 -2.42 -15.14 19.89
N HIS A 61 -3.25 -15.99 20.48
CA HIS A 61 -2.99 -16.64 21.78
C HIS A 61 -3.01 -18.15 21.60
N GLY A 62 -1.89 -18.82 21.91
CA GLY A 62 -1.81 -20.28 21.93
C GLY A 62 -0.39 -20.80 22.20
N ALA A 63 -0.16 -22.09 21.94
CA ALA A 63 1.12 -22.75 22.21
C ALA A 63 2.27 -22.21 21.35
N MET A 64 3.48 -22.16 21.93
CA MET A 64 4.71 -21.84 21.18
C MET A 64 4.86 -22.77 19.96
N HIS A 65 5.36 -22.25 18.84
CA HIS A 65 5.59 -22.99 17.57
C HIS A 65 4.36 -23.44 16.77
N SER A 66 3.18 -22.88 17.02
CA SER A 66 1.96 -23.18 16.25
C SER A 66 1.73 -22.25 15.04
N PHE A 67 2.61 -21.28 14.80
CA PHE A 67 2.61 -20.52 13.56
C PHE A 67 2.93 -21.45 12.38
N ARG A 68 2.00 -21.55 11.41
CA ARG A 68 2.12 -22.44 10.25
C ARG A 68 2.60 -21.71 8.99
N SER A 69 1.88 -20.67 8.59
CA SER A 69 2.21 -19.79 7.45
C SER A 69 1.24 -18.61 7.40
N LEU A 70 1.62 -17.55 6.69
CA LEU A 70 0.75 -16.45 6.27
C LEU A 70 0.96 -16.27 4.76
N ASP A 71 -0.13 -16.27 3.99
CA ASP A 71 -0.15 -16.05 2.55
C ASP A 71 -1.09 -14.87 2.25
N VAL A 72 -0.66 -13.96 1.38
CA VAL A 72 -1.38 -12.72 1.07
C VAL A 72 -1.43 -12.56 -0.44
N ASP A 73 -2.63 -12.44 -0.99
CA ASP A 73 -2.88 -12.24 -2.43
C ASP A 73 -3.76 -11.01 -2.65
N VAL A 74 -3.49 -10.26 -3.72
CA VAL A 74 -4.28 -9.09 -4.13
C VAL A 74 -4.63 -9.25 -5.61
N SER A 75 -5.90 -9.48 -5.91
CA SER A 75 -6.42 -9.55 -7.26
C SER A 75 -7.20 -8.29 -7.63
N VAL A 76 -6.83 -7.64 -8.73
CA VAL A 76 -7.59 -6.53 -9.32
C VAL A 76 -8.30 -7.03 -10.57
N THR A 77 -9.63 -6.90 -10.62
CA THR A 77 -10.45 -7.27 -11.78
C THR A 77 -11.16 -6.04 -12.32
N GLU A 78 -11.11 -5.83 -13.64
CA GLU A 78 -11.95 -4.85 -14.32
C GLU A 78 -13.26 -5.53 -14.73
N ASP A 79 -14.39 -5.01 -14.24
CA ASP A 79 -15.70 -5.42 -14.72
C ASP A 79 -16.00 -4.67 -16.03
N ASN A 80 -16.30 -5.43 -17.08
CA ASN A 80 -16.61 -4.95 -18.43
C ASN A 80 -18.12 -5.02 -18.69
#